data_AF-A0A4Q5YDE1-F1
#
_entry.id   AF-A0A4Q5YDE1-F1
#
_cell.length_a   1.000
_cell.length_b   1.000
_cell.length_c   1.000
_cell.angle_alpha   90.00
_cell.angle_beta   90.00
_cell.angle_gamma   90.00
#
_symmetry.space_group_name_H-M   'P 1'
#
loop_
_entity.id
_entity.type
_entity.pdbx_description
1 polymer ?
#
loop_
_entity_poly.entity_id
_entity_poly.type
_entity_poly.pdbx_seq_one_letter_code
_entity_poly.pdbx_strand_id
1 'polypeptide(L)'
;MILICCFTACKAWSQETYLPFGSDEHRLLDRLETRSGTLSNSLFLNTQPVSRSAAVDYLTTVKSNFYYAGLTNVDAYNLNRAVSISGEWVKPHGLGATPSKHPVFNTFYTRQPDFINVNKNDFYLVINPILSVQGIFEKDKPRNFLVNSTQGAEIRGRVKDYAGFYFSITNNYEEPPSYVSDWINRNHAIPGAGKYNLSGNGYQYLKIRGYVDVPLIKNNVSLSLGYDQHFIGDGYR
;
A
#
# COMPACT_ATOMS: atom_id res chain seq x y z
N MET A 1 25.89 -42.68 -18.69
CA MET A 1 26.22 -41.70 -17.64
C MET A 1 24.94 -40.89 -17.38
N ILE A 2 24.15 -41.28 -16.37
CA ILE A 2 22.88 -40.63 -16.05
C ILE A 2 23.20 -39.45 -15.13
N LEU A 3 23.08 -38.23 -15.64
CA LEU A 3 23.31 -37.02 -14.86
C LEU A 3 22.06 -36.73 -14.03
N ILE A 4 22.08 -37.18 -12.77
CA ILE A 4 21.07 -36.84 -11.76
C ILE A 4 21.29 -35.37 -11.39
N CYS A 5 20.44 -34.48 -11.91
CA CYS A 5 20.44 -33.08 -11.54
C CYS A 5 19.80 -32.94 -10.15
N CYS A 6 20.66 -32.95 -9.12
CA CYS A 6 20.27 -32.67 -7.74
C CYS A 6 19.78 -31.22 -7.66
N PHE A 7 18.46 -31.01 -7.68
CA PHE A 7 17.83 -29.74 -7.32
C PHE A 7 18.01 -29.55 -5.81
N THR A 8 19.09 -28.89 -5.41
CA THR A 8 19.25 -28.37 -4.05
C THR A 8 18.16 -27.32 -3.83
N ALA A 9 17.20 -27.64 -2.96
CA ALA A 9 16.16 -26.72 -2.52
C ALA A 9 16.77 -25.58 -1.70
N CYS A 10 17.27 -24.55 -2.39
CA CYS A 10 17.62 -23.28 -1.77
C CYS A 10 16.34 -22.67 -1.18
N LYS A 11 16.31 -22.52 0.15
CA LYS A 11 15.28 -21.74 0.84
C LYS A 11 15.40 -20.26 0.40
N ALA A 12 14.62 -19.90 -0.61
CA ALA A 12 14.52 -18.55 -1.15
C ALA A 12 13.58 -17.71 -0.27
N TRP A 13 14.05 -16.56 0.21
CA TRP A 13 13.29 -15.61 1.03
C TRP A 13 13.52 -14.19 0.50
N SER A 14 12.52 -13.59 -0.14
CA SER A 14 12.05 -12.21 0.06
C SER A 14 11.00 -11.93 -1.01
N GLN A 15 9.85 -11.41 -0.62
CA GLN A 15 8.76 -10.98 -1.50
C GLN A 15 8.40 -9.57 -1.06
N GLU A 16 7.82 -8.75 -1.93
CA GLU A 16 7.45 -7.39 -1.53
C GLU A 16 6.05 -7.01 -2.02
N THR A 17 5.27 -6.42 -1.13
CA THR A 17 4.15 -5.56 -1.51
C THR A 17 4.52 -4.14 -1.13
N TYR A 18 3.97 -3.17 -1.84
CA TYR A 18 4.32 -1.78 -1.68
C TYR A 18 3.33 -1.02 -0.78
N LEU A 19 3.82 0.03 -0.14
CA LEU A 19 2.99 0.99 0.57
C LEU A 19 2.19 1.84 -0.43
N PRO A 20 0.93 2.16 -0.14
CA PRO A 20 0.16 3.08 -0.96
C PRO A 20 0.84 4.45 -0.97
N PHE A 21 0.94 5.06 -2.15
CA PHE A 21 1.54 6.38 -2.29
C PHE A 21 0.85 7.40 -1.39
N GLY A 22 1.64 8.22 -0.69
CA GLY A 22 1.12 9.28 0.18
C GLY A 22 0.46 8.81 1.47
N SER A 23 0.58 7.53 1.83
CA SER A 23 0.09 7.03 3.12
C SER A 23 0.84 7.64 4.31
N ASP A 24 0.23 7.61 5.50
CA ASP A 24 0.86 8.15 6.70
C ASP A 24 2.15 7.41 7.08
N GLU A 25 2.28 6.15 6.65
CA GLU A 25 3.49 5.35 6.84
C GLU A 25 4.68 5.95 6.08
N HIS A 26 4.49 6.52 4.89
CA HIS A 26 5.56 7.25 4.18
C HIS A 26 6.07 8.43 5.01
N ARG A 27 5.16 9.25 5.52
CA ARG A 27 5.50 10.40 6.37
C ARG A 27 6.21 9.98 7.65
N LEU A 28 5.78 8.86 8.23
CA LEU A 28 6.43 8.30 9.42
C LEU A 28 7.86 7.86 9.12
N LEU A 29 8.07 7.15 8.00
CA LEU A 29 9.39 6.68 7.57
C LEU A 29 10.34 7.86 7.29
N ASP A 30 9.91 8.84 6.49
CA ASP A 30 10.68 10.06 6.20
C ASP A 30 11.10 10.77 7.49
N ARG A 31 10.14 10.95 8.42
CA ARG A 31 10.38 11.63 9.69
C ARG A 31 11.39 10.87 10.55
N LEU A 32 11.26 9.54 10.65
CA LEU A 32 12.15 8.72 11.47
C LEU A 32 13.55 8.66 10.89
N GLU A 33 13.69 8.53 9.56
CA GLU A 33 14.99 8.53 8.89
C GLU A 33 15.67 9.89 9.04
N THR A 34 14.95 10.98 8.78
CA THR A 34 15.46 12.35 8.95
C THR A 34 15.91 12.60 10.40
N ARG A 35 15.11 12.19 11.39
CA ARG A 35 15.46 12.36 12.81
C ARG A 35 16.67 11.51 13.23
N SER A 36 16.89 10.36 12.58
CA SER A 36 18.04 9.51 12.90
C SER A 36 19.37 10.13 12.47
N GLY A 37 19.35 11.07 11.51
CA GLY A 37 20.55 11.73 10.98
C GLY A 37 21.44 10.82 10.12
N THR A 38 20.98 9.61 9.82
CA THR A 38 21.69 8.62 9.01
C THR A 38 20.74 7.99 8.00
N LEU A 39 21.20 7.76 6.77
CA LEU A 39 20.41 7.03 5.77
C LEU A 39 20.42 5.53 6.09
N SER A 40 19.28 4.90 5.93
CA SER A 40 19.15 3.45 6.04
C SER A 40 19.74 2.76 4.82
N ASN A 41 20.41 1.63 5.03
CA ASN A 41 20.86 0.75 3.93
C ASN A 41 19.76 -0.20 3.43
N SER A 42 18.65 -0.31 4.16
CA SER A 42 17.56 -1.25 3.87
C SER A 42 16.27 -0.55 3.44
N LEU A 43 16.16 0.76 3.63
CA LEU A 43 15.01 1.57 3.27
C LEU A 43 15.43 2.61 2.22
N PHE A 44 14.72 2.66 1.10
CA PHE A 44 14.97 3.60 0.03
C PHE A 44 13.72 4.46 -0.18
N LEU A 45 13.73 5.70 0.33
CA LEU A 45 12.59 6.61 0.24
C LEU A 45 12.57 7.45 -1.05
N ASN A 46 13.71 7.52 -1.76
CA ASN A 46 13.85 8.18 -3.06
C ASN A 46 13.26 7.38 -4.24
N THR A 47 12.93 6.11 -4.03
CA THR A 47 12.28 5.25 -5.03
C THR A 47 10.90 4.87 -4.53
N GLN A 48 9.86 5.36 -5.20
CA GLN A 48 8.48 5.07 -4.87
C GLN A 48 7.88 4.02 -5.83
N PRO A 49 6.97 3.16 -5.38
CA PRO A 49 6.48 3.04 -4.01
C PRO A 49 7.43 2.25 -3.09
N VAL A 50 7.43 2.55 -1.79
CA VAL A 50 8.29 1.91 -0.79
C VAL A 50 7.82 0.49 -0.48
N SER A 51 8.75 -0.46 -0.42
CA SER A 51 8.46 -1.84 -0.01
C SER A 51 7.99 -1.92 1.44
N ARG A 52 6.90 -2.65 1.69
CA ARG A 52 6.38 -2.90 3.04
C ARG A 52 7.32 -3.78 3.86
N SER A 53 8.05 -4.70 3.24
CA SER A 53 9.04 -5.53 3.96
C SER A 53 10.19 -4.66 4.45
N ALA A 54 10.74 -3.80 3.59
CA ALA A 54 11.77 -2.83 3.91
C ALA A 54 11.33 -1.85 5.00
N ALA A 55 10.10 -1.32 4.87
CA ALA A 55 9.50 -0.45 5.88
C ALA A 55 9.38 -1.16 7.24
N VAL A 56 8.89 -2.40 7.27
CA VAL A 56 8.74 -3.18 8.52
C VAL A 56 10.11 -3.50 9.14
N ASP A 57 11.09 -3.93 8.34
CA ASP A 57 12.45 -4.22 8.83
C ASP A 57 13.13 -2.95 9.40
N TYR A 58 12.93 -1.78 8.78
CA TYR A 58 13.39 -0.49 9.32
C TYR A 58 12.67 -0.12 10.62
N LEU A 59 11.33 -0.12 10.63
CA LEU A 59 10.53 0.28 11.79
C LEU A 59 10.78 -0.63 12.99
N THR A 60 10.98 -1.94 12.77
CA THR A 60 11.31 -2.87 13.86
C THR A 60 12.71 -2.61 14.44
N THR A 61 13.67 -2.22 13.60
CA THR A 61 15.03 -1.82 14.04
C THR A 61 15.01 -0.51 14.84
N VAL A 62 14.24 0.49 14.39
CA VAL A 62 14.03 1.74 15.13
C VAL A 62 13.35 1.46 16.47
N LYS A 63 12.35 0.57 16.49
CA LYS A 63 11.66 0.16 17.71
C LYS A 63 12.59 -0.51 18.72
N SER A 64 13.52 -1.36 18.27
CA SER A 64 14.48 -1.99 19.20
C SER A 64 15.44 -0.98 19.83
N ASN A 65 15.69 0.15 19.15
CA ASN A 65 16.55 1.23 19.64
C ASN A 65 15.76 2.39 20.27
N PHE A 66 14.55 2.14 20.78
CA PHE A 66 13.58 3.14 21.22
C PHE A 66 14.18 4.29 22.06
N TYR A 67 14.99 3.95 23.07
CA TYR A 67 15.59 4.91 23.99
C TYR A 67 16.66 5.78 23.31
N TYR A 68 17.52 5.20 22.48
CA TYR A 68 18.57 5.93 21.77
C TYR A 68 18.01 6.81 20.66
N ALA A 69 16.88 6.41 20.06
CA ALA A 69 16.20 7.17 19.01
C ALA A 69 15.37 8.36 19.54
N GLY A 70 15.28 8.56 20.86
CA GLY A 70 14.54 9.69 21.45
C GLY A 70 13.06 9.70 21.05
N LEU A 71 12.43 8.52 21.00
CA LEU A 71 11.05 8.35 20.56
C LEU A 71 10.07 8.70 21.68
N THR A 72 8.99 9.38 21.31
CA THR A 72 7.88 9.67 22.21
C THR A 72 6.87 8.53 22.25
N ASN A 73 5.93 8.56 23.20
CA ASN A 73 4.81 7.61 23.23
C ASN A 73 3.93 7.68 21.97
N VAL A 74 3.82 8.87 21.37
CA VAL A 74 3.11 9.06 20.10
C VAL A 74 3.86 8.37 18.95
N ASP A 75 5.20 8.46 18.96
CA ASP A 75 6.04 7.75 17.99
C ASP A 75 5.91 6.24 18.13
N ALA A 76 5.91 5.74 19.37
CA ALA A 76 5.68 4.34 19.67
C ALA A 76 4.34 3.86 19.10
N TYR A 77 3.28 4.65 19.31
CA TYR A 77 1.95 4.35 18.78
C TYR A 77 1.93 4.29 17.25
N ASN A 78 2.46 5.32 16.58
CA ASN A 78 2.48 5.40 15.13
C ASN A 78 3.32 4.27 14.51
N LEU A 79 4.46 3.95 15.11
CA LEU A 79 5.32 2.84 14.70
C LEU A 79 4.59 1.50 14.82
N ASN A 80 3.99 1.23 15.98
CA ASN A 80 3.24 -0.01 16.20
C ASN A 80 2.04 -0.12 15.24
N ARG A 81 1.37 0.99 14.94
CA ARG A 81 0.29 1.04 13.95
C ARG A 81 0.80 0.71 12.55
N ALA A 82 1.90 1.34 12.10
CA ALA A 82 2.48 1.10 10.78
C ALA A 82 2.96 -0.36 10.61
N VAL A 83 3.63 -0.92 11.63
CA VAL A 83 4.05 -2.32 11.65
C VAL A 83 2.83 -3.26 11.61
N SER A 84 1.77 -2.93 12.35
CA SER A 84 0.52 -3.71 12.38
C SER A 84 -0.18 -3.74 11.03
N ILE A 85 -0.24 -2.61 10.33
CA ILE A 85 -0.83 -2.50 8.98
C ILE A 85 -0.07 -3.39 7.98
N SER A 86 1.24 -3.48 8.07
CA SER A 86 2.09 -4.36 7.25
C SER A 86 2.45 -5.67 7.97
N GLY A 87 1.55 -6.16 8.82
CA GLY A 87 1.78 -7.31 9.70
C GLY A 87 2.14 -8.62 9.00
N GLU A 88 1.87 -8.74 7.70
CA GLU A 88 2.27 -9.86 6.85
C GLU A 88 3.80 -10.01 6.73
N TRP A 89 4.54 -8.91 6.87
CA TRP A 89 5.99 -8.87 6.69
C TRP A 89 6.78 -8.99 8.01
N VAL A 90 6.11 -8.94 9.16
CA VAL A 90 6.76 -9.08 10.47
C VAL A 90 7.20 -10.52 10.69
N LYS A 91 8.44 -10.69 11.17
CA LYS A 91 9.03 -12.01 11.49
C LYS A 91 8.74 -12.37 12.95
N PRO A 92 8.36 -13.63 13.26
CA PRO A 92 8.00 -14.71 12.33
C PRO A 92 6.66 -14.44 11.61
N HIS A 93 6.60 -14.81 10.34
CA HIS A 93 5.65 -14.32 9.32
C HIS A 93 4.18 -14.26 9.77
N GLY A 94 3.53 -13.12 9.49
CA GLY A 94 2.08 -12.93 9.63
C GLY A 94 1.57 -12.73 11.07
N LEU A 95 2.45 -12.62 12.06
CA LEU A 95 2.06 -12.36 13.45
C LEU A 95 2.11 -10.86 13.83
N GLY A 96 2.45 -9.98 12.87
CA GLY A 96 2.65 -8.55 13.15
C GLY A 96 1.38 -7.74 13.37
N ALA A 97 0.24 -8.18 12.83
CA ALA A 97 -1.00 -7.43 12.92
C ALA A 97 -1.56 -7.45 14.35
N THR A 98 -1.80 -6.29 14.96
CA THR A 98 -2.31 -6.20 16.33
C THR A 98 -3.71 -6.81 16.45
N PRO A 99 -3.95 -7.74 17.40
CA PRO A 99 -5.28 -8.27 17.65
C PRO A 99 -6.29 -7.18 18.02
N SER A 100 -7.51 -7.29 17.49
CA SER A 100 -8.60 -6.40 17.89
C SER A 100 -9.17 -6.82 19.24
N LYS A 101 -9.60 -5.84 20.04
CA LYS A 101 -10.32 -6.08 21.30
C LYS A 101 -11.79 -6.43 21.08
N HIS A 102 -12.34 -6.02 19.94
CA HIS A 102 -13.77 -6.12 19.63
C HIS A 102 -13.96 -6.63 18.20
N PRO A 103 -13.69 -7.92 17.93
CA PRO A 103 -14.01 -8.52 16.65
C PRO A 103 -15.52 -8.57 16.44
N VAL A 104 -15.96 -8.39 15.19
CA VAL A 104 -17.38 -8.47 14.81
C VAL A 104 -17.64 -9.84 14.19
N PHE A 105 -18.62 -10.58 14.72
CA PHE A 105 -18.95 -11.96 14.31
C PHE A 105 -17.75 -12.93 14.26
N ASN A 106 -16.71 -12.67 15.08
CA ASN A 106 -15.44 -13.42 15.07
C ASN A 106 -14.76 -13.54 13.69
N THR A 107 -15.16 -12.71 12.72
CA THR A 107 -14.73 -12.78 11.33
C THR A 107 -14.18 -11.45 10.86
N PHE A 108 -14.90 -10.36 11.15
CA PHE A 108 -14.50 -9.02 10.75
C PHE A 108 -13.71 -8.32 11.85
N TYR A 109 -12.68 -7.57 11.46
CA TYR A 109 -11.81 -6.84 12.37
C TYR A 109 -11.24 -7.72 13.48
N THR A 110 -10.82 -8.95 13.16
CA THR A 110 -10.08 -9.81 14.09
C THR A 110 -8.70 -9.24 14.40
N ARG A 111 -8.12 -8.50 13.45
CA ARG A 111 -6.96 -7.63 13.62
C ARG A 111 -7.40 -6.18 13.47
N GLN A 112 -6.76 -5.27 14.20
CA GLN A 112 -7.11 -3.84 14.19
C GLN A 112 -7.11 -3.19 12.79
N PRO A 113 -6.10 -3.41 11.92
CA PRO A 113 -6.04 -2.72 10.63
C PRO A 113 -6.81 -3.41 9.51
N ASP A 114 -7.32 -4.63 9.73
CA ASP A 114 -7.79 -5.50 8.65
C ASP A 114 -9.27 -5.84 8.82
N PHE A 115 -10.08 -5.57 7.80
CA PHE A 115 -11.49 -5.94 7.79
C PHE A 115 -11.64 -7.46 7.77
N ILE A 116 -10.95 -8.15 6.86
CA ILE A 116 -10.78 -9.61 6.89
C ILE A 116 -9.29 -9.91 6.91
N ASN A 117 -8.87 -10.77 7.84
CA ASN A 117 -7.49 -11.24 7.96
C ASN A 117 -7.48 -12.77 8.01
N VAL A 118 -6.74 -13.39 7.09
CA VAL A 118 -6.49 -14.83 7.08
C VAL A 118 -4.99 -15.04 7.13
N ASN A 119 -4.53 -15.75 8.16
CA ASN A 119 -3.16 -16.23 8.28
C ASN A 119 -3.17 -17.71 8.64
N LYS A 120 -2.90 -18.59 7.66
CA LYS A 120 -2.89 -20.05 7.83
C LYS A 120 -1.88 -20.70 6.88
N ASN A 121 -1.09 -21.66 7.36
CA ASN A 121 -0.24 -22.52 6.51
C ASN A 121 0.61 -21.75 5.49
N ASP A 122 1.29 -20.70 5.95
CA ASP A 122 2.10 -19.79 5.13
C ASP A 122 1.32 -18.98 4.08
N PHE A 123 -0.01 -18.98 4.14
CA PHE A 123 -0.87 -18.11 3.36
C PHE A 123 -1.34 -16.93 4.22
N TYR A 124 -1.06 -15.72 3.74
CA TYR A 124 -1.55 -14.49 4.34
C TYR A 124 -2.42 -13.74 3.34
N LEU A 125 -3.62 -13.35 3.78
CA LEU A 125 -4.57 -12.59 2.98
C LEU A 125 -5.26 -11.54 3.85
N VAL A 126 -5.32 -10.33 3.32
CA VAL A 126 -6.10 -9.23 3.87
C VAL A 126 -7.03 -8.70 2.80
N ILE A 127 -8.27 -8.43 3.20
CA ILE A 127 -9.26 -7.75 2.39
C ILE A 127 -9.75 -6.55 3.19
N ASN A 128 -9.64 -5.35 2.62
CA ASN A 128 -10.03 -4.09 3.24
C ASN A 128 -11.00 -3.32 2.33
N PRO A 129 -12.06 -2.71 2.86
CA PRO A 129 -12.87 -1.78 2.09
C PRO A 129 -12.08 -0.49 1.82
N ILE A 130 -12.25 0.08 0.63
CA ILE A 130 -11.76 1.41 0.28
C ILE A 130 -12.98 2.32 0.28
N LEU A 131 -12.99 3.34 1.13
CA LEU A 131 -14.04 4.36 1.18
C LEU A 131 -13.40 5.73 1.35
N SER A 132 -13.75 6.66 0.48
CA SER A 132 -13.32 8.06 0.56
C SER A 132 -14.42 8.97 0.06
N VAL A 133 -14.63 10.08 0.75
CA VAL A 133 -15.50 11.17 0.30
C VAL A 133 -14.76 12.48 0.56
N GLN A 134 -14.66 13.30 -0.47
CA GLN A 134 -13.99 14.58 -0.42
C GLN A 134 -14.87 15.67 -1.02
N GLY A 135 -14.98 16.80 -0.32
CA GLY A 135 -15.57 18.02 -0.86
C GLY A 135 -14.47 18.97 -1.33
N ILE A 136 -14.67 19.60 -2.48
CA ILE A 136 -13.78 20.62 -3.03
C ILE A 136 -14.60 21.89 -3.27
N PHE A 137 -13.98 23.05 -3.08
CA PHE A 137 -14.60 24.34 -3.37
C PHE A 137 -13.82 25.09 -4.44
N GLU A 138 -14.48 25.41 -5.56
CA GLU A 138 -13.94 26.21 -6.65
C GLU A 138 -14.52 27.63 -6.59
N LYS A 139 -13.64 28.63 -6.52
CA LYS A 139 -14.05 30.05 -6.53
C LYS A 139 -14.52 30.47 -7.92
N ASP A 140 -15.38 31.48 -7.96
CA ASP A 140 -15.80 32.16 -9.19
C ASP A 140 -16.50 31.27 -10.23
N LYS A 141 -17.19 30.22 -9.76
CA LYS A 141 -18.04 29.34 -10.58
C LYS A 141 -19.47 29.28 -10.05
N PRO A 142 -20.49 29.19 -10.93
CA PRO A 142 -21.89 29.07 -10.52
C PRO A 142 -22.15 27.85 -9.62
N ARG A 143 -21.47 26.73 -9.92
CA ARG A 143 -21.34 25.58 -9.02
C ARG A 143 -19.93 25.61 -8.44
N ASN A 144 -19.85 25.95 -7.15
CA ASN A 144 -18.58 26.08 -6.44
C ASN A 144 -18.28 24.87 -5.56
N PHE A 145 -19.29 24.18 -5.04
CA PHE A 145 -19.10 22.95 -4.27
C PHE A 145 -19.09 21.72 -5.18
N LEU A 146 -18.02 20.95 -5.10
CA LEU A 146 -17.75 19.75 -5.87
C LEU A 146 -17.54 18.58 -4.93
N VAL A 147 -17.95 17.38 -5.35
CA VAL A 147 -17.84 16.16 -4.54
C VAL A 147 -17.12 15.06 -5.31
N ASN A 148 -16.15 14.45 -4.64
CA ASN A 148 -15.51 13.23 -5.07
C ASN A 148 -15.85 12.11 -4.08
N SER A 149 -16.12 10.92 -4.59
CA SER A 149 -16.26 9.73 -3.77
C SER A 149 -15.58 8.53 -4.42
N THR A 150 -15.01 7.69 -3.58
CA THR A 150 -14.34 6.45 -3.99
C THR A 150 -14.84 5.34 -3.10
N GLN A 151 -15.29 4.26 -3.71
CA GLN A 151 -15.71 3.06 -3.01
C GLN A 151 -15.13 1.83 -3.67
N GLY A 152 -14.71 0.86 -2.90
CA GLY A 152 -14.06 -0.31 -3.46
C GLY A 152 -13.54 -1.28 -2.41
N ALA A 153 -12.64 -2.14 -2.86
CA ALA A 153 -11.94 -3.08 -2.00
C ALA A 153 -10.48 -3.19 -2.42
N GLU A 154 -9.64 -3.37 -1.42
CA GLU A 154 -8.24 -3.73 -1.52
C GLU A 154 -8.07 -5.17 -1.06
N ILE A 155 -7.32 -5.94 -1.84
CA ILE A 155 -6.94 -7.32 -1.54
C ILE A 155 -5.42 -7.36 -1.60
N ARG A 156 -4.80 -7.83 -0.52
CA ARG A 156 -3.34 -7.97 -0.45
C ARG A 156 -2.98 -9.25 0.26
N GLY A 157 -1.84 -9.82 -0.08
CA GLY A 157 -1.42 -11.04 0.56
C GLY A 157 -0.10 -11.57 0.06
N ARG A 158 0.25 -12.74 0.59
CA ARG A 158 1.42 -13.49 0.19
C ARG A 158 1.18 -14.99 0.33
N VAL A 159 1.83 -15.75 -0.53
CA VAL A 159 1.85 -17.21 -0.49
C VAL A 159 3.28 -17.66 -0.22
N LYS A 160 3.52 -18.24 0.97
CA LYS A 160 4.84 -18.64 1.44
C LYS A 160 5.85 -17.50 1.27
N ASP A 161 7.03 -17.82 0.76
CA ASP A 161 8.07 -16.90 0.30
C ASP A 161 8.20 -16.90 -1.24
N TYR A 162 7.18 -17.42 -1.96
CA TYR A 162 7.13 -17.51 -3.43
C TYR A 162 6.49 -16.31 -4.16
N ALA A 163 5.37 -15.78 -3.68
CA ALA A 163 4.72 -14.62 -4.32
C ALA A 163 4.03 -13.69 -3.31
N GLY A 164 4.22 -12.38 -3.49
CA GLY A 164 3.38 -11.33 -2.92
C GLY A 164 2.36 -10.86 -3.96
N PHE A 165 1.19 -10.40 -3.52
CA PHE A 165 0.20 -9.86 -4.44
C PHE A 165 -0.60 -8.71 -3.83
N TYR A 166 -1.05 -7.83 -4.71
CA TYR A 166 -1.87 -6.68 -4.41
C TYR A 166 -2.89 -6.48 -5.52
N PHE A 167 -4.14 -6.22 -5.16
CA PHE A 167 -5.19 -5.85 -6.07
C PHE A 167 -6.10 -4.81 -5.41
N SER A 168 -6.51 -3.80 -6.17
CA SER A 168 -7.56 -2.88 -5.76
C SER A 168 -8.54 -2.67 -6.90
N ILE A 169 -9.82 -2.62 -6.54
CA ILE A 169 -10.90 -2.26 -7.45
C ILE A 169 -11.71 -1.15 -6.81
N THR A 170 -11.84 -0.03 -7.51
CA THR A 170 -12.62 1.12 -7.03
C THR A 170 -13.57 1.62 -8.09
N ASN A 171 -14.79 1.91 -7.67
CA ASN A 171 -15.72 2.76 -8.39
C ASN A 171 -15.55 4.18 -7.86
N ASN A 172 -15.26 5.11 -8.76
CA ASN A 172 -14.95 6.49 -8.43
C ASN A 172 -16.01 7.38 -9.07
N TYR A 173 -16.48 8.35 -8.31
CA TYR A 173 -17.28 9.46 -8.78
C TYR A 173 -16.49 10.73 -8.52
N GLU A 174 -16.27 11.55 -9.55
CA GLU A 174 -15.50 12.77 -9.43
C GLU A 174 -16.22 13.94 -10.07
N GLU A 175 -16.33 15.04 -9.33
CA GLU A 175 -16.66 16.36 -9.84
C GLU A 175 -15.36 17.18 -9.87
N PRO A 176 -14.56 17.07 -10.94
CA PRO A 176 -13.27 17.71 -10.96
C PRO A 176 -13.42 19.22 -11.21
N PRO A 177 -12.42 20.04 -10.83
CA PRO A 177 -12.43 21.47 -11.12
C PRO A 177 -12.57 21.77 -12.61
N SER A 178 -13.04 22.97 -12.95
CA SER A 178 -13.37 23.34 -14.33
C SER A 178 -12.22 23.08 -15.33
N TYR A 179 -10.98 23.39 -14.98
CA TYR A 179 -9.83 23.17 -15.86
C TYR A 179 -9.60 21.68 -16.21
N VAL A 180 -9.88 20.77 -15.28
CA VAL A 180 -9.79 19.32 -15.49
C VAL A 180 -10.98 18.85 -16.32
N SER A 181 -12.18 19.36 -16.05
CA SER A 181 -13.37 19.04 -16.84
C SER A 181 -13.19 19.46 -18.31
N ASP A 182 -12.63 20.64 -18.57
CA ASP A 182 -12.30 21.13 -19.91
C ASP A 182 -11.22 20.26 -20.60
N TRP A 183 -10.29 19.71 -19.83
CA TRP A 183 -9.31 18.75 -20.34
C TRP A 183 -9.98 17.42 -20.72
N ILE A 184 -10.84 16.88 -19.85
CA ILE A 184 -11.57 15.62 -20.09
C ILE A 184 -12.46 15.76 -21.33
N ASN A 185 -13.20 16.87 -21.45
CA ASN A 185 -14.07 17.13 -22.59
C ASN A 185 -13.31 17.23 -23.92
N ARG A 186 -12.08 17.74 -23.91
CA ARG A 186 -11.22 17.83 -25.11
C ARG A 186 -10.57 16.50 -25.47
N ASN A 187 -10.16 15.70 -24.47
CA ASN A 187 -9.38 14.48 -24.69
C ASN A 187 -10.24 13.21 -24.65
N HIS A 188 -11.52 13.33 -24.29
CA HIS A 188 -12.46 12.23 -24.12
C HIS A 188 -11.93 11.09 -23.24
N ALA A 189 -11.14 11.42 -22.23
CA ALA A 189 -10.56 10.48 -21.27
C ALA A 189 -10.40 11.13 -19.90
N ILE A 190 -10.43 10.32 -18.84
CA ILE A 190 -10.01 10.77 -17.50
C ILE A 190 -8.51 10.53 -17.34
N PRO A 191 -7.74 11.54 -16.87
CA PRO A 191 -6.33 11.35 -16.56
C PRO A 191 -6.11 10.14 -15.64
N GLY A 192 -5.38 9.13 -16.12
CA GLY A 192 -5.02 7.96 -15.31
C GLY A 192 -6.13 6.94 -15.03
N ALA A 193 -7.32 7.09 -15.62
CA ALA A 193 -8.41 6.11 -15.50
C ALA A 193 -9.00 5.64 -16.85
N GLY A 194 -8.75 6.38 -17.94
CA GLY A 194 -9.20 5.99 -19.27
C GLY A 194 -10.70 6.23 -19.47
N LYS A 195 -11.47 5.14 -19.65
CA LYS A 195 -12.91 5.18 -19.98
C LYS A 195 -13.75 5.62 -18.77
N TYR A 196 -14.71 6.50 -19.03
CA TYR A 196 -15.64 7.01 -18.02
C TYR A 196 -17.07 7.05 -18.54
N ASN A 197 -18.02 7.19 -17.62
CA ASN A 197 -19.41 7.51 -17.89
C ASN A 197 -19.74 8.87 -17.26
N LEU A 198 -20.50 9.70 -17.97
CA LEU A 198 -21.08 10.91 -17.38
C LEU A 198 -22.16 10.49 -16.37
N SER A 199 -22.10 11.06 -15.17
CA SER A 199 -23.07 10.77 -14.10
C SER A 199 -23.36 12.06 -13.34
N GLY A 200 -24.61 12.53 -13.39
CA GLY A 200 -24.99 13.79 -12.75
C GLY A 200 -24.14 14.96 -13.23
N ASN A 201 -23.37 15.56 -12.31
CA ASN A 201 -22.52 16.73 -12.57
C ASN A 201 -21.03 16.36 -12.71
N GLY A 202 -20.72 15.08 -12.69
CA GLY A 202 -19.36 14.57 -12.69
C GLY A 202 -19.19 13.35 -13.58
N TYR A 203 -18.13 12.64 -13.29
CA TYR A 203 -17.69 11.49 -14.05
C TYR A 203 -17.61 10.29 -13.13
N GLN A 204 -18.11 9.15 -13.61
CA GLN A 204 -18.02 7.89 -12.92
C GLN A 204 -17.17 6.90 -13.70
N TYR A 205 -16.25 6.22 -13.02
CA TYR A 205 -15.37 5.26 -13.67
C TYR A 205 -14.88 4.18 -12.71
N LEU A 206 -14.62 3.01 -13.30
CA LEU A 206 -14.02 1.87 -12.61
C LEU A 206 -12.50 1.94 -12.76
N LYS A 207 -11.78 1.88 -11.65
CA LYS A 207 -10.32 1.80 -11.62
C LYS A 207 -9.91 0.47 -11.00
N ILE A 208 -9.21 -0.34 -11.77
CA ILE A 208 -8.61 -1.59 -11.32
C ILE A 208 -7.10 -1.37 -11.27
N ARG A 209 -6.46 -1.80 -10.19
CA ARG A 209 -5.01 -1.87 -10.07
C ARG A 209 -4.62 -3.21 -9.48
N GLY A 210 -3.45 -3.70 -9.79
CA GLY A 210 -2.90 -4.84 -9.10
C GLY A 210 -1.66 -5.41 -9.74
N TYR A 211 -0.89 -6.11 -8.94
CA TYR A 211 0.36 -6.73 -9.34
C TYR A 211 0.60 -8.00 -8.52
N VAL A 212 1.42 -8.86 -9.10
CA VAL A 212 2.04 -9.99 -8.43
C VAL A 212 3.54 -9.75 -8.46
N ASP A 213 4.17 -9.89 -7.29
CA ASP A 213 5.60 -9.75 -7.11
C ASP A 213 6.23 -11.11 -6.82
N VAL A 214 7.23 -11.48 -7.62
CA VAL A 214 7.97 -12.73 -7.50
C VAL A 214 9.47 -12.43 -7.45
N PRO A 215 10.20 -12.90 -6.42
CA PRO A 215 11.65 -12.78 -6.39
C PRO A 215 12.31 -13.66 -7.45
N LEU A 216 13.09 -13.06 -8.34
CA LEU A 216 13.93 -13.80 -9.30
C LEU A 216 15.30 -14.13 -8.68
N ILE A 217 15.89 -13.15 -7.98
CA ILE A 217 17.16 -13.30 -7.25
C ILE A 217 16.94 -12.76 -5.84
N LYS A 218 17.14 -13.62 -4.84
CA LYS A 218 16.92 -13.33 -3.42
C LYS A 218 17.57 -12.00 -3.01
N ASN A 219 16.79 -11.09 -2.42
CA ASN A 219 17.24 -9.79 -1.90
C ASN A 219 17.89 -8.85 -2.92
N ASN A 220 17.84 -9.16 -4.22
CA ASN A 220 18.56 -8.42 -5.24
C ASN A 220 17.67 -8.05 -6.42
N VAL A 221 16.81 -8.97 -6.88
CA VAL A 221 15.97 -8.76 -8.06
C VAL A 221 14.60 -9.39 -7.85
N SER A 222 13.56 -8.56 -7.88
CA SER A 222 12.17 -8.99 -7.99
C SER A 222 11.61 -8.68 -9.38
N LEU A 223 10.63 -9.48 -9.79
CA LEU A 223 9.81 -9.23 -10.96
C LEU A 223 8.39 -8.94 -10.50
N SER A 224 7.96 -7.70 -10.69
CA SER A 224 6.59 -7.30 -10.47
C SER A 224 5.85 -7.24 -11.80
N LEU A 225 4.77 -8.01 -11.93
CA LEU A 225 3.90 -8.03 -13.10
C LEU A 225 2.53 -7.52 -12.69
N GLY A 226 2.08 -6.43 -13.30
CA GLY A 226 0.81 -5.85 -12.93
C GLY A 226 0.40 -4.64 -13.74
N TYR A 227 -0.80 -4.18 -13.44
CA TYR A 227 -1.36 -2.92 -13.91
C TYR A 227 -1.46 -1.98 -12.70
N ASP A 228 -0.42 -1.17 -12.48
CA ASP A 228 -0.37 -0.15 -11.44
C ASP A 228 0.57 0.99 -11.83
N GLN A 229 0.59 2.06 -11.05
CA GLN A 229 1.46 3.21 -11.25
C GLN A 229 2.78 3.04 -10.48
N HIS A 230 3.90 2.88 -11.19
CA HIS A 230 5.25 2.95 -10.62
C HIS A 230 5.83 4.36 -10.82
N PHE A 231 6.48 4.91 -9.78
CA PHE A 231 7.01 6.27 -9.82
C PHE A 231 8.45 6.39 -9.32
N ILE A 232 9.39 6.62 -10.24
CA ILE A 232 10.80 6.78 -9.90
C ILE A 232 11.12 8.29 -9.84
N GLY A 233 11.46 8.81 -8.66
CA GLY A 233 11.86 10.20 -8.41
C GLY A 233 11.04 10.91 -7.33
N ASP A 234 11.25 12.23 -7.18
CA ASP A 234 10.61 13.11 -6.18
C ASP A 234 9.64 14.14 -6.80
N GLY A 235 8.98 13.79 -7.91
CA GLY A 235 8.04 14.68 -8.59
C GLY A 235 6.59 14.51 -8.12
N TYR A 236 5.86 15.62 -7.94
CA TYR A 236 4.40 15.61 -7.86
C TYR A 236 3.80 15.55 -9.28
N ARG A 237 2.76 14.75 -9.47
CA ARG A 237 1.89 14.78 -10.66
C ARG A 237 0.54 15.39 -10.32
#